data_AF-A0A939BUB1-F1
#
_entry.id   AF-A0A939BUB1-F1
#
_cell.length_a   1.000
_cell.length_b   1.000
_cell.length_c   1.000
_cell.angle_alpha   90.00
_cell.angle_beta   90.00
_cell.angle_gamma   90.00
#
_symmetry.space_group_name_H-M   'P 1'
#
loop_
_entity.id
_entity.type
_entity.pdbx_description
1 polymer ?
#
loop_
_entity_poly.entity_id
_entity_poly.type
_entity_poly.pdbx_seq_one_letter_code
_entity_poly.pdbx_strand_id
1 'polypeptide(L)'
;MRALILTDEHTAHSRLERSTGLSDQPPSHVDMAAILRFLGRFAVKEIVVVERKQVERRILDGLFEQRLLVIRSETFTEIDLNGALAFHERNQSQLTVVLKSCSWQSAVETMVTDASGRLTQMSEQTDSQELFQATIDPGIYLLEPCAINWEHHVAPSDLHRFLLRHLLNQGKRVFRFVDPGLRTEAVCANNVSCVELESATDRLFGLEGNRITPELIARLGAVYGALLQSNGKVALSACDSPLAQLLKHGLLTSLCCQGIHCLDLGISLPVVTQFSVEHFACDGGVHFSVADPADPRSIRLHFFDRHGRPFSGEDERKMMQLFRRHARQQFGSSLGQLQVEHNSLSLYCQKLHSQIRPRQRSCTVRIDSAPTELSFRLAAILQAVGVSVCFAADPLAEGTKVALTILLLEHGADFAIVTADGEVIGSAQWPDLLRSVFEPTAGVRQKTADPICNLLTILDYLEIHQLTMEQLLSREMERRQPPGFVQQPS
;
A
#
# COMPACT_ATOMS: atom_id res chain seq x y z
N MET A 1 -33.50 -12.78 18.99
CA MET A 1 -32.13 -12.75 19.55
C MET A 1 -31.85 -11.38 20.13
N ARG A 2 -30.89 -11.28 21.07
CA ARG A 2 -30.34 -10.01 21.55
C ARG A 2 -29.03 -9.73 20.82
N ALA A 3 -28.73 -8.47 20.52
CA ALA A 3 -27.44 -8.08 19.96
C ALA A 3 -26.59 -7.39 21.04
N LEU A 4 -25.35 -7.86 21.23
CA LEU A 4 -24.36 -7.30 22.13
C LEU A 4 -23.26 -6.63 21.30
N ILE A 5 -23.10 -5.31 21.43
CA ILE A 5 -22.08 -4.53 20.74
C ILE A 5 -20.96 -4.21 21.75
N LEU A 6 -19.75 -4.67 21.46
CA LEU A 6 -18.58 -4.46 22.31
C LEU A 6 -17.78 -3.25 21.82
N THR A 7 -17.43 -2.33 22.73
CA THR A 7 -16.69 -1.09 22.43
C THR A 7 -15.38 -0.98 23.23
N ASP A 8 -14.35 -0.31 22.66
CA ASP A 8 -13.02 -0.11 23.27
C ASP A 8 -12.91 1.21 24.10
N GLU A 9 -11.90 1.29 24.98
CA GLU A 9 -11.83 2.19 26.15
C GLU A 9 -11.72 3.71 25.90
N HIS A 10 -11.29 4.19 24.74
CA HIS A 10 -11.01 5.63 24.56
C HIS A 10 -12.23 6.49 24.20
N THR A 11 -13.40 5.88 24.07
CA THR A 11 -14.63 6.56 23.64
C THR A 11 -15.47 7.16 24.78
N ALA A 12 -15.21 6.80 26.04
CA ALA A 12 -16.11 7.09 27.17
C ALA A 12 -15.67 8.24 28.09
N HIS A 13 -14.42 8.75 27.96
CA HIS A 13 -13.88 9.71 28.93
C HIS A 13 -14.10 11.20 28.60
N SER A 14 -14.79 11.55 27.51
CA SER A 14 -15.27 12.92 27.30
C SER A 14 -16.76 13.04 27.62
N ARG A 15 -17.06 13.53 28.85
CA ARG A 15 -18.39 13.84 29.43
C ARG A 15 -19.10 12.59 30.00
N LEU A 16 -19.54 12.49 31.25
CA LEU A 16 -20.00 13.47 32.23
C LEU A 16 -19.69 13.01 33.66
N GLU A 17 -19.17 13.91 34.50
CA GLU A 17 -19.56 13.94 35.90
C GLU A 17 -20.92 14.65 36.04
N ARG A 18 -21.77 14.10 36.91
CA ARG A 18 -23.02 14.65 37.48
C ARG A 18 -24.22 14.86 36.55
N SER A 19 -25.13 13.87 36.54
CA SER A 19 -26.47 13.96 37.17
C SER A 19 -27.39 12.89 36.60
N THR A 20 -28.04 12.13 37.49
CA THR A 20 -29.33 11.45 37.35
C THR A 20 -30.01 11.45 35.96
N GLY A 21 -30.19 10.27 35.37
CA GLY A 21 -31.17 10.03 34.31
C GLY A 21 -30.59 9.45 33.04
N LEU A 22 -31.11 8.28 32.64
CA LEU A 22 -31.13 7.68 31.30
C LEU A 22 -30.41 8.50 30.21
N SER A 23 -29.21 8.08 29.82
CA SER A 23 -28.49 8.61 28.66
C SER A 23 -28.51 7.59 27.53
N ASP A 24 -29.38 7.84 26.56
CA ASP A 24 -29.69 7.03 25.37
C ASP A 24 -28.80 7.39 24.16
N GLN A 25 -27.53 7.73 24.38
CA GLN A 25 -26.61 8.08 23.29
C GLN A 25 -25.33 7.24 23.32
N PRO A 26 -25.02 6.51 22.23
CA PRO A 26 -23.81 5.71 22.13
C PRO A 26 -22.60 6.57 21.69
N PRO A 27 -21.37 6.14 22.01
CA PRO A 27 -20.16 6.94 21.85
C PRO A 27 -19.66 7.07 20.39
N SER A 28 -18.90 8.14 20.13
CA SER A 28 -18.66 8.80 18.83
C SER A 28 -17.66 8.15 17.85
N HIS A 29 -17.32 6.88 18.00
CA HIS A 29 -16.43 6.17 17.05
C HIS A 29 -17.04 4.91 16.43
N VAL A 30 -18.21 4.47 16.90
CA VAL A 30 -18.97 3.39 16.27
C VAL A 30 -20.11 4.03 15.49
N ASP A 31 -20.21 3.80 14.18
CA ASP A 31 -21.38 4.23 13.39
C ASP A 31 -22.61 3.42 13.80
N MET A 32 -23.20 3.83 14.90
CA MET A 32 -24.38 3.21 15.48
C MET A 32 -25.59 3.36 14.56
N ALA A 33 -25.63 4.38 13.70
CA ALA A 33 -26.67 4.49 12.69
C ALA A 33 -26.52 3.42 11.59
N ALA A 34 -25.29 3.06 11.21
CA ALA A 34 -25.03 1.90 10.35
C ALA A 34 -25.37 0.58 11.04
N ILE A 35 -25.00 0.41 12.32
CA ILE A 35 -25.36 -0.80 13.10
C ILE A 35 -26.87 -0.94 13.20
N LEU A 36 -27.58 0.11 13.61
CA LEU A 36 -29.04 0.06 13.76
C LEU A 36 -29.75 -0.16 12.42
N ARG A 37 -29.28 0.46 11.32
CA ARG A 37 -29.81 0.19 9.97
C ARG A 37 -29.56 -1.23 9.50
N PHE A 38 -28.40 -1.79 9.83
CA PHE A 38 -28.05 -3.16 9.50
C PHE A 38 -28.86 -4.15 10.33
N LEU A 39 -28.87 -4.01 11.66
CA LEU A 39 -29.62 -4.86 12.59
C LEU A 39 -31.13 -4.75 12.38
N GLY A 40 -31.64 -3.60 11.91
CA GLY A 40 -33.04 -3.42 11.55
C GLY A 40 -33.52 -4.31 10.40
N ARG A 41 -32.60 -4.95 9.66
CA ARG A 41 -32.91 -5.97 8.63
C ARG A 41 -33.10 -7.38 9.22
N PHE A 42 -32.89 -7.54 10.52
CA PHE A 42 -32.89 -8.83 11.21
C PHE A 42 -33.84 -8.80 12.43
N ALA A 43 -34.28 -9.98 12.88
CA ALA A 43 -35.17 -10.14 14.04
C ALA A 43 -34.44 -9.97 15.40
N VAL A 44 -33.82 -8.81 15.60
CA VAL A 44 -33.16 -8.41 16.86
C VAL A 44 -34.19 -7.72 17.76
N LYS A 45 -34.44 -8.28 18.95
CA LYS A 45 -35.44 -7.76 19.89
C LYS A 45 -34.91 -6.63 20.77
N GLU A 46 -33.61 -6.65 21.03
CA GLU A 46 -32.95 -5.76 21.98
C GLU A 46 -31.47 -5.64 21.59
N ILE A 47 -30.95 -4.43 21.69
CA ILE A 47 -29.55 -4.11 21.40
C ILE A 47 -28.93 -3.56 22.68
N VAL A 48 -27.84 -4.18 23.11
CA VAL A 48 -27.11 -3.80 24.31
C VAL A 48 -25.70 -3.41 23.89
N VAL A 49 -25.32 -2.17 24.16
CA VAL A 49 -23.95 -1.69 23.97
C VAL A 49 -23.21 -1.79 25.29
N VAL A 50 -22.06 -2.46 25.29
CA VAL A 50 -21.28 -2.72 26.50
C VAL A 50 -19.81 -2.40 26.24
N GLU A 51 -19.21 -1.64 27.13
CA GLU A 51 -17.76 -1.46 27.15
C GLU A 51 -17.08 -2.78 27.49
N ARG A 52 -15.98 -3.09 26.81
CA ARG A 52 -15.27 -4.38 26.96
C ARG A 52 -15.02 -4.77 28.42
N LYS A 53 -14.62 -3.82 29.28
CA LYS A 53 -14.38 -4.04 30.73
C LYS A 53 -15.63 -4.35 31.55
N GLN A 54 -16.83 -4.01 31.06
CA GLN A 54 -18.09 -4.15 31.79
C GLN A 54 -18.87 -5.43 31.43
N VAL A 55 -18.35 -6.23 30.49
CA VAL A 55 -19.01 -7.47 30.01
C VAL A 55 -19.27 -8.43 31.17
N GLU A 56 -18.33 -8.60 32.09
CA GLU A 56 -18.48 -9.47 33.29
C GLU A 56 -19.67 -9.07 34.17
N ARG A 57 -19.88 -7.77 34.41
CA ARG A 57 -21.04 -7.31 35.21
C ARG A 57 -22.36 -7.56 34.48
N ARG A 58 -22.41 -7.29 33.18
CA ARG A 58 -23.61 -7.49 32.35
C ARG A 58 -23.96 -8.97 32.17
N ILE A 59 -22.96 -9.87 32.19
CA ILE A 59 -23.19 -11.32 32.19
C ILE A 59 -24.06 -11.73 33.39
N LEU A 60 -23.81 -11.14 34.57
CA LEU A 60 -24.54 -11.43 35.80
C LEU A 60 -25.98 -10.87 35.81
N ASP A 61 -26.28 -9.88 34.96
CA ASP A 61 -27.60 -9.23 34.86
C ASP A 61 -28.58 -9.98 33.92
N GLY A 62 -28.34 -11.26 33.60
CA GLY A 62 -29.25 -12.08 32.79
C GLY A 62 -29.18 -11.82 31.28
N LEU A 63 -28.10 -11.18 30.80
CA LEU A 63 -27.90 -10.88 29.37
C LEU A 63 -27.93 -12.16 28.49
N PHE A 64 -27.52 -13.32 29.06
CA PHE A 64 -27.33 -14.60 28.38
C PHE A 64 -28.54 -15.55 28.45
N GLU A 65 -29.71 -15.12 28.94
CA GLU A 65 -30.92 -15.96 28.97
C GLU A 65 -31.53 -16.24 27.59
N GLN A 66 -31.08 -15.52 26.56
CA GLN A 66 -31.52 -15.68 25.17
C GLN A 66 -30.31 -15.74 24.25
N ARG A 67 -30.49 -16.27 23.03
CA ARG A 67 -29.45 -16.28 22.00
C ARG A 67 -28.89 -14.88 21.78
N LEU A 68 -27.57 -14.78 21.82
CA LEU A 68 -26.80 -13.55 21.67
C LEU A 68 -26.10 -13.50 20.31
N LEU A 69 -26.26 -12.38 19.62
CA LEU A 69 -25.43 -11.96 18.51
C LEU A 69 -24.39 -10.97 19.05
N VAL A 70 -23.13 -11.37 19.11
CA VAL A 70 -22.03 -10.51 19.57
C VAL A 70 -21.36 -9.86 18.37
N ILE A 71 -21.12 -8.55 18.42
CA ILE A 71 -20.45 -7.76 17.38
C ILE A 71 -19.32 -6.95 18.01
N ARG A 72 -18.08 -7.21 17.61
CA ARG A 72 -16.86 -6.52 18.07
C ARG A 72 -16.28 -5.54 17.05
N SER A 73 -16.42 -5.83 15.75
CA SER A 73 -15.82 -5.02 14.68
C SER A 73 -16.83 -4.11 14.02
N GLU A 74 -16.33 -3.06 13.37
CA GLU A 74 -17.07 -2.11 12.53
C GLU A 74 -17.43 -2.70 11.14
N THR A 75 -16.91 -3.89 10.80
CA THR A 75 -17.05 -4.54 9.48
C THR A 75 -18.33 -5.39 9.31
N PHE A 76 -19.41 -5.10 10.05
CA PHE A 76 -20.60 -5.95 10.12
C PHE A 76 -21.59 -5.76 8.95
N THR A 77 -21.49 -4.68 8.18
CA THR A 77 -22.53 -4.24 7.22
C THR A 77 -22.74 -5.14 6.00
N GLU A 78 -21.79 -6.01 5.69
CA GLU A 78 -21.75 -6.82 4.46
C GLU A 78 -21.91 -8.34 4.72
N ILE A 79 -22.35 -8.74 5.92
CA ILE A 79 -22.38 -10.16 6.33
C ILE A 79 -23.79 -10.74 6.25
N ASP A 80 -23.92 -11.93 5.66
CA ASP A 80 -25.19 -12.69 5.68
C ASP A 80 -25.47 -13.31 7.06
N LEU A 81 -26.02 -12.49 7.97
CA LEU A 81 -26.44 -12.97 9.29
C LEU A 81 -27.63 -13.94 9.22
N ASN A 82 -28.48 -13.88 8.19
CA ASN A 82 -29.60 -14.81 8.07
C ASN A 82 -29.09 -16.20 7.70
N GLY A 83 -28.14 -16.28 6.76
CA GLY A 83 -27.41 -17.50 6.44
C GLY A 83 -26.65 -18.04 7.65
N ALA A 84 -25.95 -17.17 8.38
CA ALA A 84 -25.25 -17.55 9.61
C ALA A 84 -26.21 -18.11 10.68
N LEU A 85 -27.37 -17.48 10.86
CA LEU A 85 -28.40 -17.91 11.82
C LEU A 85 -29.03 -19.25 11.41
N ALA A 86 -29.39 -19.41 10.13
CA ALA A 86 -29.93 -20.65 9.61
C ALA A 86 -28.92 -21.81 9.73
N PHE A 87 -27.63 -21.53 9.48
CA PHE A 87 -26.54 -22.48 9.68
C PHE A 87 -26.37 -22.83 11.16
N HIS A 88 -26.40 -21.83 12.05
CA HIS A 88 -26.30 -22.00 13.50
C HIS A 88 -27.41 -22.93 14.02
N GLU A 89 -28.66 -22.70 13.61
CA GLU A 89 -29.82 -23.50 13.98
C GLU A 89 -29.77 -24.92 13.39
N ARG A 90 -29.47 -25.06 12.09
CA ARG A 90 -29.36 -26.35 11.42
C ARG A 90 -28.34 -27.26 12.09
N ASN A 91 -27.21 -26.69 12.50
CA ASN A 91 -26.14 -27.41 13.17
C ASN A 91 -26.32 -27.51 14.69
N GLN A 92 -27.44 -27.01 15.25
CA GLN A 92 -27.68 -26.90 16.70
C GLN A 92 -26.43 -26.41 17.45
N SER A 93 -25.82 -25.36 16.88
CA SER A 93 -24.54 -24.84 17.33
C SER A 93 -24.73 -24.15 18.67
N GLN A 94 -23.78 -24.34 19.58
CA GLN A 94 -23.73 -23.61 20.85
C GLN A 94 -22.95 -22.31 20.68
N LEU A 95 -21.98 -22.30 19.76
CA LEU A 95 -21.27 -21.12 19.30
C LEU A 95 -21.05 -21.25 17.79
N THR A 96 -21.40 -20.22 17.03
CA THR A 96 -20.97 -20.08 15.63
C THR A 96 -20.14 -18.83 15.48
N VAL A 97 -18.91 -18.99 15.00
CA VAL A 97 -18.05 -17.89 14.57
C VAL A 97 -18.38 -17.57 13.12
N VAL A 98 -18.74 -16.33 12.85
CA VAL A 98 -18.99 -15.87 11.47
C VAL A 98 -17.68 -15.37 10.91
N LEU A 99 -17.21 -16.01 9.85
CA LEU A 99 -15.98 -15.70 9.15
C LEU A 99 -16.28 -15.18 7.74
N LYS A 100 -15.43 -14.32 7.22
CA LYS A 100 -15.51 -13.85 5.83
C LYS A 100 -14.41 -14.49 4.99
N SER A 101 -14.75 -15.02 3.81
CA SER A 101 -13.76 -15.57 2.87
C SER A 101 -12.84 -14.47 2.34
N CYS A 102 -11.53 -14.73 2.28
CA CYS A 102 -10.53 -13.84 1.70
C CYS A 102 -9.56 -14.60 0.78
N SER A 103 -8.81 -13.86 -0.04
CA SER A 103 -7.90 -14.42 -1.06
C SER A 103 -6.46 -14.63 -0.59
N TRP A 104 -6.13 -14.36 0.68
CA TRP A 104 -4.76 -14.36 1.17
C TRP A 104 -4.65 -14.97 2.56
N GLN A 105 -3.69 -15.88 2.76
CA GLN A 105 -3.42 -16.51 4.05
C GLN A 105 -2.64 -15.54 4.94
N SER A 106 -3.25 -15.09 6.03
CA SER A 106 -2.53 -14.45 7.13
C SER A 106 -2.39 -15.45 8.27
N ALA A 107 -1.39 -15.28 9.14
CA ALA A 107 -1.30 -16.00 10.40
C ALA A 107 -2.47 -15.61 11.33
N VAL A 108 -3.66 -16.12 11.01
CA VAL A 108 -4.83 -16.17 11.86
C VAL A 108 -4.71 -17.47 12.65
N GLU A 109 -5.19 -17.48 13.90
CA GLU A 109 -5.47 -18.73 14.61
C GLU A 109 -6.21 -19.68 13.66
N THR A 110 -5.54 -20.76 13.25
CA THR A 110 -6.10 -21.67 12.25
C THR A 110 -7.17 -22.48 12.97
N MET A 111 -8.42 -22.13 12.69
CA MET A 111 -9.61 -22.85 13.17
C MET A 111 -9.79 -24.09 12.29
N VAL A 112 -9.29 -25.23 12.77
CA VAL A 112 -9.41 -26.51 12.07
C VAL A 112 -10.83 -27.04 12.23
N THR A 113 -11.48 -27.39 11.14
CA THR A 113 -12.85 -27.93 11.16
C THR A 113 -13.00 -29.22 10.39
N ASP A 114 -14.02 -29.99 10.73
CA ASP A 114 -14.49 -31.08 9.90
C ASP A 114 -15.28 -30.58 8.66
N ALA A 115 -15.77 -31.52 7.84
CA ALA A 115 -16.54 -31.24 6.63
C ALA A 115 -17.91 -30.56 6.89
N SER A 116 -18.43 -30.61 8.13
CA SER A 116 -19.65 -29.91 8.52
C SER A 116 -19.39 -28.48 9.01
N GLY A 117 -18.12 -28.08 9.10
CA GLY A 117 -17.70 -26.80 9.66
C GLY A 117 -17.59 -26.80 11.19
N ARG A 118 -17.65 -27.97 11.85
CA ARG A 118 -17.46 -28.08 13.30
C ARG A 118 -16.00 -27.90 13.65
N LEU A 119 -15.71 -27.02 14.60
CA LEU A 119 -14.36 -26.79 15.10
C LEU A 119 -13.86 -28.03 15.85
N THR A 120 -12.69 -28.53 15.46
CA THR A 120 -12.02 -29.69 16.06
C THR A 120 -10.77 -29.28 16.83
N GLN A 121 -10.05 -28.27 16.35
CA GLN A 121 -8.80 -27.81 16.95
C GLN A 121 -8.56 -26.33 16.65
N MET A 122 -7.87 -25.65 17.57
CA MET A 122 -7.23 -24.36 17.31
C MET A 122 -5.72 -24.58 17.18
N SER A 123 -5.12 -24.12 16.08
CA SER A 123 -3.67 -24.16 15.88
C SER A 123 -3.09 -22.75 15.84
N GLU A 124 -1.91 -22.57 16.43
CA GLU A 124 -1.09 -21.36 16.34
C GLU A 124 0.11 -21.55 15.38
N GLN A 125 0.20 -22.69 14.68
CA GLN A 125 1.35 -22.98 13.81
C GLN A 125 1.32 -22.18 12.50
N THR A 126 2.45 -21.54 12.20
CA THR A 126 2.76 -20.78 10.98
C THR A 126 3.31 -21.64 9.83
N ASP A 127 3.56 -22.93 10.04
CA ASP A 127 4.18 -23.82 9.06
C ASP A 127 3.26 -25.00 8.72
N SER A 128 2.48 -24.91 7.65
CA SER A 128 2.03 -26.09 6.91
C SER A 128 1.47 -25.70 5.54
N GLN A 129 1.99 -26.34 4.49
CA GLN A 129 1.60 -26.22 3.08
C GLN A 129 0.21 -26.83 2.77
N GLU A 130 -0.73 -26.79 3.71
CA GLU A 130 -2.11 -27.18 3.44
C GLU A 130 -2.90 -25.96 2.95
N LEU A 131 -3.50 -26.07 1.77
CA LEU A 131 -4.31 -25.05 1.11
C LEU A 131 -5.62 -24.81 1.89
N PHE A 132 -5.56 -24.10 3.00
CA PHE A 132 -6.75 -23.63 3.70
C PHE A 132 -7.37 -22.45 2.96
N GLN A 133 -8.70 -22.47 2.81
CA GLN A 133 -9.46 -21.31 2.36
C GLN A 133 -9.23 -20.18 3.36
N ALA A 134 -8.58 -19.11 2.92
CA ALA A 134 -8.26 -18.01 3.80
C ALA A 134 -9.55 -17.31 4.26
N THR A 135 -9.63 -17.02 5.55
CA THR A 135 -10.79 -16.38 6.17
C THR A 135 -10.36 -15.34 7.21
N ILE A 136 -11.18 -14.32 7.41
CA ILE A 136 -10.99 -13.26 8.40
C ILE A 136 -12.06 -13.39 9.48
N ASP A 137 -11.69 -13.19 10.75
CA ASP A 137 -12.64 -13.07 11.87
C ASP A 137 -13.08 -11.59 12.05
N PRO A 138 -14.27 -11.19 11.58
CA PRO A 138 -14.85 -9.88 11.78
C PRO A 138 -15.33 -9.65 13.23
N GLY A 139 -15.08 -10.56 14.18
CA GLY A 139 -15.52 -10.36 15.55
C GLY A 139 -17.02 -10.54 15.75
N ILE A 140 -17.65 -11.44 14.97
CA ILE A 140 -19.10 -11.69 15.01
C ILE A 140 -19.38 -13.12 15.42
N TYR A 141 -20.21 -13.27 16.45
CA TYR A 141 -20.49 -14.56 17.06
C TYR A 141 -21.99 -14.74 17.34
N LEU A 142 -22.51 -15.93 17.07
CA LEU A 142 -23.82 -16.38 17.54
C LEU A 142 -23.62 -17.35 18.69
N LEU A 143 -24.21 -17.05 19.84
CA LEU A 143 -23.99 -17.78 21.07
C LEU A 143 -25.33 -18.17 21.71
N GLU A 144 -25.49 -19.45 22.03
CA GLU A 144 -26.64 -19.95 22.77
C GLU A 144 -26.46 -19.83 24.29
N PRO A 145 -27.55 -19.62 25.05
CA PRO A 145 -27.51 -19.62 26.51
C PRO A 145 -26.84 -20.87 27.11
N CYS A 146 -27.10 -22.03 26.52
CA CYS A 146 -26.58 -23.32 27.01
C CYS A 146 -25.09 -23.54 26.72
N ALA A 147 -24.44 -22.63 25.99
CA ALA A 147 -23.03 -22.73 25.67
C ALA A 147 -22.18 -22.52 26.92
N ILE A 148 -22.49 -21.51 27.75
CA ILE A 148 -21.61 -21.09 28.83
C ILE A 148 -22.29 -21.30 30.19
N ASN A 149 -21.59 -21.97 31.10
CA ASN A 149 -21.92 -21.98 32.53
C ASN A 149 -20.88 -21.10 33.24
N TRP A 150 -21.22 -19.84 33.51
CA TRP A 150 -20.27 -18.83 33.99
C TRP A 150 -19.99 -19.02 35.49
N GLU A 151 -19.14 -19.97 35.84
CA GLU A 151 -18.63 -20.13 37.21
C GLU A 151 -17.26 -19.46 37.42
N HIS A 152 -16.65 -18.90 36.36
CA HIS A 152 -15.27 -18.41 36.38
C HIS A 152 -15.17 -16.94 35.93
N HIS A 153 -14.37 -16.15 36.66
CA HIS A 153 -13.98 -14.77 36.30
C HIS A 153 -13.01 -14.79 35.11
N VAL A 154 -13.29 -14.04 34.05
CA VAL A 154 -12.51 -14.05 32.80
C VAL A 154 -12.17 -12.63 32.41
N ALA A 155 -10.88 -12.33 32.35
CA ALA A 155 -10.40 -11.03 31.91
C ALA A 155 -11.00 -10.66 30.53
N PRO A 156 -11.67 -9.50 30.41
CA PRO A 156 -12.42 -9.12 29.19
C PRO A 156 -11.54 -8.89 27.94
N SER A 157 -10.21 -8.81 28.11
CA SER A 157 -9.25 -8.74 27.01
C SER A 157 -9.19 -10.02 26.18
N ASP A 158 -9.54 -11.19 26.74
CA ASP A 158 -9.37 -12.48 26.06
C ASP A 158 -10.70 -13.21 25.78
N LEU A 159 -11.84 -12.52 25.90
CA LEU A 159 -13.17 -13.14 25.81
C LEU A 159 -13.35 -14.05 24.58
N HIS A 160 -12.93 -13.61 23.38
CA HIS A 160 -13.03 -14.42 22.16
C HIS A 160 -12.22 -15.73 22.24
N ARG A 161 -10.92 -15.61 22.55
CA ARG A 161 -9.98 -16.73 22.64
C ARG A 161 -10.35 -17.67 23.79
N PHE A 162 -10.77 -17.09 24.91
CA PHE A 162 -11.26 -17.82 26.07
C PHE A 162 -12.51 -18.61 25.72
N LEU A 163 -13.54 -18.00 25.13
CA LEU A 163 -14.80 -18.67 24.80
C LEU A 163 -14.58 -19.82 23.82
N LEU A 164 -13.79 -19.61 22.76
CA LEU A 164 -13.54 -20.67 21.79
C LEU A 164 -12.80 -21.86 22.39
N ARG A 165 -11.68 -21.61 23.09
CA ARG A 165 -10.89 -22.68 23.72
C ARG A 165 -11.68 -23.40 24.81
N HIS A 166 -12.39 -22.65 25.65
CA HIS A 166 -13.17 -23.21 26.75
C HIS A 166 -14.31 -24.10 26.24
N LEU A 167 -15.09 -23.63 25.28
CA LEU A 167 -16.21 -24.39 24.72
C LEU A 167 -15.72 -25.60 23.92
N LEU A 168 -14.64 -25.45 23.16
CA LEU A 168 -14.02 -26.57 22.44
C LEU A 168 -13.52 -27.65 23.42
N ASN A 169 -12.84 -27.26 24.50
CA ASN A 169 -12.36 -28.18 25.53
C ASN A 169 -13.50 -28.90 26.28
N GLN A 170 -14.66 -28.27 26.40
CA GLN A 170 -15.87 -28.89 26.96
C GLN A 170 -16.62 -29.80 25.97
N GLY A 171 -16.09 -29.98 24.75
CA GLY A 171 -16.73 -30.78 23.71
C GLY A 171 -18.01 -30.16 23.15
N LYS A 172 -18.23 -28.86 23.37
CA LYS A 172 -19.41 -28.13 22.92
C LYS A 172 -19.45 -28.05 21.39
N ARG A 173 -20.65 -27.80 20.87
CA ARG A 173 -20.91 -27.68 19.42
C ARG A 173 -20.49 -26.30 18.91
N VAL A 174 -19.18 -26.13 18.66
CA VAL A 174 -18.61 -24.90 18.09
C VAL A 174 -18.44 -25.07 16.58
N PHE A 175 -18.93 -24.12 15.80
CA PHE A 175 -18.87 -24.17 14.34
C PHE A 175 -18.31 -22.86 13.74
N ARG A 176 -17.72 -22.97 12.55
CA ARG A 176 -17.45 -21.81 11.69
C ARG A 176 -18.52 -21.72 10.60
N PHE A 177 -19.04 -20.52 10.40
CA PHE A 177 -19.84 -20.18 9.23
C PHE A 177 -19.00 -19.24 8.37
N VAL A 178 -18.63 -19.68 7.17
CA VAL A 178 -17.98 -18.79 6.19
C VAL A 178 -19.09 -18.20 5.34
N ASP A 179 -19.24 -16.87 5.41
CA ASP A 179 -20.24 -16.15 4.63
C ASP A 179 -20.03 -16.39 3.12
N PRO A 180 -21.04 -16.92 2.40
CA PRO A 180 -20.98 -17.18 0.97
C PRO A 180 -21.28 -15.95 0.10
N GLY A 181 -21.57 -14.78 0.70
CA GLY A 181 -21.87 -13.54 0.00
C GLY A 181 -20.87 -13.19 -1.13
N LEU A 182 -21.24 -12.23 -2.01
CA LEU A 182 -20.37 -11.71 -3.08
C LEU A 182 -18.93 -11.70 -2.58
N ARG A 183 -17.96 -12.24 -3.35
CA ARG A 183 -16.52 -12.00 -3.12
C ARG A 183 -16.34 -10.50 -3.02
N THR A 184 -16.52 -9.97 -1.82
CA THR A 184 -16.56 -8.57 -1.55
C THR A 184 -15.11 -8.31 -1.25
N GLU A 185 -14.40 -7.92 -2.31
CA GLU A 185 -13.71 -6.64 -2.27
C GLU A 185 -14.54 -5.70 -1.39
N ALA A 186 -14.23 -5.67 -0.09
CA ALA A 186 -15.02 -4.95 0.89
C ALA A 186 -15.11 -3.49 0.44
N VAL A 187 -16.32 -3.01 0.21
CA VAL A 187 -16.60 -1.60 -0.04
C VAL A 187 -17.34 -1.10 1.20
N CYS A 188 -16.58 -0.89 2.28
CA CYS A 188 -16.80 0.16 3.27
C CYS A 188 -15.59 0.27 4.22
N ALA A 189 -14.70 1.19 3.85
CA ALA A 189 -13.72 1.94 4.64
C ALA A 189 -12.60 2.26 3.65
N ASN A 190 -12.16 3.52 3.60
CA ASN A 190 -11.07 3.99 2.74
C ASN A 190 -9.80 3.13 2.91
N ASN A 191 -9.70 2.01 2.21
CA ASN A 191 -8.60 1.06 2.33
C ASN A 191 -8.02 0.76 0.97
N VAL A 192 -7.27 1.78 0.58
CA VAL A 192 -6.11 1.79 -0.28
C VAL A 192 -5.12 0.67 0.12
N SER A 193 -5.27 -0.56 -0.34
CA SER A 193 -4.26 -1.37 -1.07
C SER A 193 -2.71 -1.22 -0.93
N CYS A 194 -2.05 -2.28 -1.43
CA CYS A 194 -0.72 -2.83 -1.13
C CYS A 194 0.49 -1.92 -1.41
N VAL A 195 1.60 -2.11 -0.69
CA VAL A 195 2.93 -1.55 -1.04
C VAL A 195 3.88 -2.69 -1.28
N GLU A 196 4.69 -2.57 -2.33
CA GLU A 196 5.95 -3.28 -2.42
C GLU A 196 7.06 -2.25 -2.23
N LEU A 197 7.94 -2.46 -1.24
CA LEU A 197 9.10 -1.61 -0.98
C LEU A 197 10.36 -2.47 -1.15
N GLU A 198 11.02 -2.40 -2.30
CA GLU A 198 12.09 -3.32 -2.72
C GLU A 198 13.44 -3.22 -1.96
N SER A 199 13.50 -2.66 -0.76
CA SER A 199 14.73 -2.66 0.05
C SER A 199 14.47 -3.24 1.44
N ALA A 200 15.37 -3.11 2.42
CA ALA A 200 15.16 -3.69 3.76
C ALA A 200 13.87 -3.18 4.46
N THR A 201 13.24 -2.18 3.84
CA THR A 201 11.85 -1.75 3.91
C THR A 201 10.77 -2.81 3.65
N ASP A 202 11.00 -3.90 2.93
CA ASP A 202 10.07 -5.06 2.84
C ASP A 202 9.73 -5.63 4.23
N ARG A 203 10.64 -5.46 5.19
CA ARG A 203 10.47 -5.85 6.59
C ARG A 203 9.93 -4.73 7.47
N LEU A 204 9.63 -3.53 6.93
CA LEU A 204 9.09 -2.40 7.71
C LEU A 204 7.77 -2.77 8.38
N PHE A 205 6.98 -3.59 7.68
CA PHE A 205 5.61 -3.91 8.04
C PHE A 205 5.40 -5.30 8.60
N GLY A 206 6.47 -6.10 8.79
CA GLY A 206 6.47 -7.34 9.58
C GLY A 206 5.40 -8.39 9.25
N LEU A 207 4.64 -8.21 8.18
CA LEU A 207 3.53 -9.04 7.74
C LEU A 207 3.52 -8.92 6.22
N GLU A 208 3.77 -10.04 5.56
CA GLU A 208 3.49 -10.22 4.14
C GLU A 208 2.05 -9.72 3.87
N GLY A 209 1.89 -8.68 3.03
CA GLY A 209 0.57 -8.24 2.56
C GLY A 209 -0.11 -7.05 3.27
N ASN A 210 0.59 -6.20 4.04
CA ASN A 210 -0.04 -5.01 4.63
C ASN A 210 -0.43 -3.93 3.60
N ARG A 211 -1.72 -3.53 3.63
CA ARG A 211 -2.35 -2.49 2.79
C ARG A 211 -2.07 -1.08 3.34
N ILE A 212 -1.92 -0.05 2.49
CA ILE A 212 -1.71 1.35 2.93
C ILE A 212 -3.00 2.02 3.39
N THR A 213 -3.29 1.98 4.68
CA THR A 213 -4.43 2.76 5.16
C THR A 213 -4.06 4.25 5.35
N PRO A 214 -5.02 5.17 5.31
CA PRO A 214 -4.81 6.57 5.69
C PRO A 214 -4.17 6.72 7.08
N GLU A 215 -4.50 5.84 8.03
CA GLU A 215 -3.90 5.79 9.37
C GLU A 215 -2.42 5.41 9.31
N LEU A 216 -2.05 4.48 8.42
CA LEU A 216 -0.67 4.10 8.18
C LEU A 216 0.13 5.29 7.64
N ILE A 217 -0.42 6.01 6.66
CA ILE A 217 0.18 7.23 6.11
C ILE A 217 0.31 8.32 7.18
N ALA A 218 -0.72 8.51 8.00
CA ALA A 218 -0.68 9.47 9.09
C ALA A 218 0.44 9.11 10.08
N ARG A 219 0.56 7.85 10.47
CA ARG A 219 1.65 7.36 11.34
C ARG A 219 3.01 7.51 10.67
N LEU A 220 3.10 7.22 9.38
CA LEU A 220 4.34 7.37 8.61
C LEU A 220 4.82 8.82 8.58
N GLY A 221 3.90 9.78 8.40
CA GLY A 221 4.25 11.21 8.48
C GLY A 221 4.70 11.63 9.88
N ALA A 222 4.15 11.05 10.95
CA ALA A 222 4.64 11.28 12.31
C ALA A 222 6.07 10.76 12.51
N VAL A 223 6.34 9.55 12.04
CA VAL A 223 7.68 8.94 12.09
C VAL A 223 8.68 9.73 11.26
N TYR A 224 8.29 10.14 10.06
CA TYR A 224 9.18 10.87 9.17
C TYR A 224 9.44 12.29 9.68
N GLY A 225 8.42 12.97 10.20
CA GLY A 225 8.59 14.27 10.84
C GLY A 225 9.50 14.23 12.07
N ALA A 226 9.40 13.16 12.88
CA ALA A 226 10.32 12.93 13.99
C ALA A 226 11.76 12.67 13.52
N LEU A 227 11.95 11.95 12.40
CA LEU A 227 13.26 11.73 11.79
C LEU A 227 13.91 13.05 11.34
N LEU A 228 13.11 13.99 10.84
CA LEU A 228 13.53 15.30 10.35
C LEU A 228 13.54 16.42 11.41
N GLN A 229 13.32 16.08 12.69
CA GLN A 229 13.40 17.02 13.83
C GLN A 229 12.46 18.25 13.73
N SER A 230 11.23 18.05 13.26
CA SER A 230 10.09 19.00 13.39
C SER A 230 10.21 20.39 12.75
N ASN A 231 11.22 20.67 11.92
CA ASN A 231 11.33 21.92 11.16
C ASN A 231 11.89 21.74 9.73
N GLY A 232 12.04 20.48 9.28
CA GLY A 232 12.54 20.19 7.95
C GLY A 232 11.55 20.58 6.84
N LYS A 233 12.02 20.56 5.59
CA LYS A 233 11.22 20.74 4.38
C LYS A 233 11.19 19.46 3.55
N VAL A 234 10.02 18.98 3.15
CA VAL A 234 9.87 17.74 2.36
C VAL A 234 9.13 18.02 1.06
N ALA A 235 9.65 17.52 -0.05
CA ALA A 235 8.97 17.56 -1.34
C ALA A 235 8.12 16.30 -1.57
N LEU A 236 6.86 16.45 -1.97
CA LEU A 236 5.96 15.34 -2.22
C LEU A 236 5.35 15.41 -3.60
N SER A 237 5.19 14.25 -4.24
CA SER A 237 4.54 14.12 -5.55
C SER A 237 3.85 12.76 -5.67
N ALA A 238 3.01 12.59 -6.69
CA ALA A 238 2.36 11.32 -6.98
C ALA A 238 2.28 11.05 -8.48
N CYS A 239 2.05 9.80 -8.86
CA CYS A 239 1.59 9.43 -10.18
C CYS A 239 0.14 9.92 -10.42
N ASP A 240 -0.38 9.67 -11.62
CA ASP A 240 -1.73 10.04 -12.02
C ASP A 240 -2.84 9.16 -11.40
N SER A 241 -2.49 8.15 -10.59
CA SER A 241 -3.47 7.36 -9.82
C SER A 241 -4.20 8.24 -8.79
N PRO A 242 -5.55 8.24 -8.76
CA PRO A 242 -6.34 8.98 -7.77
C PRO A 242 -5.98 8.62 -6.33
N LEU A 243 -5.58 7.37 -6.14
CA LEU A 243 -5.24 6.78 -4.87
C LEU A 243 -3.89 7.25 -4.33
N ALA A 244 -2.87 7.23 -5.20
CA ALA A 244 -1.56 7.80 -4.91
C ALA A 244 -1.69 9.28 -4.53
N GLN A 245 -2.51 10.02 -5.28
CA GLN A 245 -2.80 11.43 -5.00
C GLN A 245 -3.47 11.60 -3.63
N LEU A 246 -4.47 10.78 -3.28
CA LEU A 246 -5.13 10.85 -1.98
C LEU A 246 -4.15 10.60 -0.83
N LEU A 247 -3.34 9.54 -0.92
CA LEU A 247 -2.36 9.21 0.12
C LEU A 247 -1.27 10.27 0.25
N LYS A 248 -0.82 10.87 -0.85
CA LYS A 248 0.10 12.01 -0.84
C LYS A 248 -0.45 13.15 0.02
N HIS A 249 -1.74 13.50 -0.12
CA HIS A 249 -2.36 14.55 0.72
C HIS A 249 -2.48 14.13 2.20
N GLY A 250 -2.72 12.86 2.48
CA GLY A 250 -2.66 12.32 3.84
C GLY A 250 -1.28 12.51 4.47
N LEU A 251 -0.21 12.23 3.71
CA LEU A 251 1.15 12.39 4.19
C LEU A 251 1.53 13.86 4.37
N LEU A 252 1.17 14.71 3.41
CA LEU A 252 1.34 16.17 3.48
C LEU A 252 0.72 16.73 4.76
N THR A 253 -0.53 16.37 5.03
CA THR A 253 -1.27 16.84 6.21
C THR A 253 -0.57 16.39 7.50
N SER A 254 -0.17 15.12 7.56
CA SER A 254 0.53 14.56 8.71
C SER A 254 1.86 15.27 8.99
N LEU A 255 2.68 15.49 7.96
CA LEU A 255 3.96 16.18 8.07
C LEU A 255 3.78 17.63 8.53
N CYS A 256 2.82 18.36 7.96
CA CYS A 256 2.49 19.72 8.40
C CYS A 256 2.07 19.75 9.89
N CYS A 257 1.29 18.76 10.35
CA CYS A 257 0.96 18.64 11.78
C CYS A 257 2.20 18.44 12.66
N GLN A 258 3.27 17.80 12.16
CA GLN A 258 4.54 17.61 12.89
C GLN A 258 5.47 18.84 12.87
N GLY A 259 5.07 19.94 12.22
CA GLY A 259 5.91 21.13 12.04
C GLY A 259 6.78 21.10 10.79
N ILE A 260 6.67 20.07 9.94
CA ILE A 260 7.46 19.93 8.72
C ILE A 260 6.84 20.77 7.60
N HIS A 261 7.66 21.59 6.94
CA HIS A 261 7.27 22.31 5.74
C HIS A 261 7.13 21.34 4.57
N CYS A 262 6.05 21.45 3.81
CA CYS A 262 5.76 20.56 2.70
C CYS A 262 5.72 21.33 1.38
N LEU A 263 6.38 20.78 0.36
CA LEU A 263 6.34 21.26 -1.01
C LEU A 263 5.60 20.24 -1.88
N ASP A 264 4.38 20.55 -2.30
CA ASP A 264 3.58 19.70 -3.18
C ASP A 264 3.91 19.97 -4.64
N LEU A 265 4.46 18.97 -5.33
CA LEU A 265 4.81 19.01 -6.75
C LEU A 265 3.69 18.49 -7.66
N GLY A 266 2.56 18.05 -7.09
CA GLY A 266 1.42 17.53 -7.84
C GLY A 266 1.68 16.17 -8.50
N ILE A 267 1.06 15.96 -9.66
CA ILE A 267 1.31 14.79 -10.51
C ILE A 267 2.65 14.96 -11.19
N SER A 268 3.58 14.03 -10.96
CA SER A 268 4.95 14.15 -11.45
C SER A 268 5.63 12.79 -11.62
N LEU A 269 6.84 12.79 -12.17
CA LEU A 269 7.70 11.62 -12.22
C LEU A 269 8.65 11.61 -10.99
N PRO A 270 9.09 10.45 -10.50
CA PRO A 270 10.01 10.39 -9.37
C PRO A 270 11.32 11.13 -9.67
N VAL A 271 11.83 11.09 -10.89
CA VAL A 271 13.05 11.82 -11.29
C VAL A 271 12.93 13.34 -11.14
N VAL A 272 11.75 13.90 -11.43
CA VAL A 272 11.48 15.33 -11.22
C VAL A 272 11.41 15.64 -9.73
N THR A 273 10.92 14.69 -8.92
CA THR A 273 10.88 14.80 -7.45
C THR A 273 12.27 14.80 -6.86
N GLN A 274 13.13 13.87 -7.27
CA GLN A 274 14.55 13.81 -6.88
C GLN A 274 15.26 15.13 -7.17
N PHE A 275 15.10 15.66 -8.40
CA PHE A 275 15.62 16.97 -8.77
C PHE A 275 15.07 18.09 -7.88
N SER A 276 13.76 18.09 -7.62
CA SER A 276 13.09 19.13 -6.84
C SER A 276 13.56 19.15 -5.38
N VAL A 277 13.87 17.98 -4.79
CA VAL A 277 14.42 17.90 -3.43
C VAL A 277 15.72 18.70 -3.34
N GLU A 278 16.66 18.46 -4.25
CA GLU A 278 17.93 19.18 -4.27
C GLU A 278 17.75 20.65 -4.67
N HIS A 279 16.96 20.93 -5.71
CA HIS A 279 16.76 22.28 -6.26
C HIS A 279 16.10 23.24 -5.27
N PHE A 280 15.11 22.76 -4.51
CA PHE A 280 14.38 23.58 -3.53
C PHE A 280 14.93 23.47 -2.10
N ALA A 281 16.11 22.86 -1.94
CA ALA A 281 16.80 22.64 -0.66
C ALA A 281 15.87 21.98 0.38
N CYS A 282 15.21 20.90 -0.02
CA CYS A 282 14.40 20.07 0.88
C CYS A 282 15.30 19.09 1.63
N ASP A 283 14.93 18.75 2.87
CA ASP A 283 15.60 17.77 3.72
C ASP A 283 15.27 16.32 3.33
N GLY A 284 14.29 16.14 2.45
CA GLY A 284 13.98 14.88 1.80
C GLY A 284 12.79 14.98 0.86
N GLY A 285 12.39 13.85 0.28
CA GLY A 285 11.23 13.78 -0.59
C GLY A 285 10.51 12.44 -0.58
N VAL A 286 9.26 12.44 -1.04
CA VAL A 286 8.44 11.24 -1.19
C VAL A 286 7.67 11.28 -2.51
N HIS A 287 7.78 10.24 -3.32
CA HIS A 287 6.94 10.06 -4.51
C HIS A 287 6.04 8.84 -4.34
N PHE A 288 4.76 8.98 -4.70
CA PHE A 288 3.79 7.88 -4.69
C PHE A 288 3.58 7.37 -6.11
N SER A 289 3.81 6.08 -6.36
CA SER A 289 3.52 5.44 -7.65
C SER A 289 2.64 4.21 -7.48
N VAL A 290 2.17 3.61 -8.57
CA VAL A 290 1.53 2.28 -8.51
C VAL A 290 2.64 1.23 -8.59
N ALA A 291 2.63 0.26 -7.67
CA ALA A 291 3.64 -0.80 -7.64
C ALA A 291 3.33 -1.89 -8.67
N ASP A 292 2.10 -2.41 -8.67
CA ASP A 292 1.65 -3.44 -9.60
C ASP A 292 0.64 -2.85 -10.59
N PRO A 293 0.93 -2.79 -11.91
CA PRO A 293 -0.03 -2.34 -12.90
C PRO A 293 -1.32 -3.16 -12.96
N ALA A 294 -1.31 -4.43 -12.53
CA ALA A 294 -2.49 -5.29 -12.48
C ALA A 294 -3.41 -4.97 -11.29
N ASP A 295 -2.85 -4.41 -10.21
CA ASP A 295 -3.59 -3.91 -9.06
C ASP A 295 -3.38 -2.39 -8.94
N PRO A 296 -4.26 -1.54 -9.52
CA PRO A 296 -4.13 -0.07 -9.46
C PRO A 296 -4.21 0.47 -8.03
N ARG A 297 -4.59 -0.41 -7.11
CA ARG A 297 -4.64 -0.14 -5.71
C ARG A 297 -3.22 -0.27 -5.11
N SER A 298 -2.36 -1.15 -5.61
CA SER A 298 -1.00 -1.30 -5.10
C SER A 298 -0.19 0.01 -5.26
N ILE A 299 0.06 0.75 -4.18
CA ILE A 299 0.82 2.01 -4.16
C ILE A 299 2.21 1.80 -3.55
N ARG A 300 3.26 2.24 -4.23
CA ARG A 300 4.65 2.28 -3.77
C ARG A 300 5.04 3.68 -3.30
N LEU A 301 5.75 3.78 -2.18
CA LEU A 301 6.30 5.04 -1.69
C LEU A 301 7.81 5.05 -1.91
N HIS A 302 8.29 6.00 -2.69
CA HIS A 302 9.70 6.22 -2.98
C HIS A 302 10.24 7.34 -2.08
N PHE A 303 11.10 6.99 -1.13
CA PHE A 303 11.71 7.95 -0.21
C PHE A 303 13.05 8.44 -0.74
N PHE A 304 13.29 9.75 -0.63
CA PHE A 304 14.52 10.41 -1.05
C PHE A 304 15.16 11.19 0.10
N ASP A 305 16.48 11.10 0.22
CA ASP A 305 17.28 11.89 1.14
C ASP A 305 17.37 13.37 0.69
N ARG A 306 18.02 14.22 1.49
CA ARG A 306 18.24 15.65 1.17
C ARG A 306 19.01 15.93 -0.13
N HIS A 307 19.64 14.92 -0.72
CA HIS A 307 20.36 15.01 -1.99
C HIS A 307 19.54 14.46 -3.15
N GLY A 308 18.25 14.16 -2.93
CA GLY A 308 17.37 13.57 -3.92
C GLY A 308 17.71 12.12 -4.26
N ARG A 309 18.53 11.43 -3.44
CA ARG A 309 18.91 10.04 -3.66
C ARG A 309 17.91 9.12 -2.96
N PRO A 310 17.61 7.93 -3.50
CA PRO A 310 16.83 6.94 -2.77
C PRO A 310 17.40 6.69 -1.37
N PHE A 311 16.53 6.46 -0.39
CA PHE A 311 16.96 6.13 0.97
C PHE A 311 17.98 5.00 1.00
N SER A 312 18.99 5.15 1.86
CA SER A 312 19.94 4.09 2.11
C SER A 312 19.35 3.06 3.09
N GLY A 313 19.91 1.86 3.12
CA GLY A 313 19.54 0.86 4.14
C GLY A 313 19.80 1.33 5.58
N GLU A 314 20.61 2.37 5.82
CA GLU A 314 20.73 3.00 7.14
C GLU A 314 19.53 3.90 7.47
N ASP A 315 19.08 4.72 6.51
CA ASP A 315 17.93 5.61 6.66
C ASP A 315 16.66 4.81 6.93
N GLU A 316 16.48 3.71 6.20
CA GLU A 316 15.39 2.77 6.43
C GLU A 316 15.41 2.18 7.83
N ARG A 317 16.60 1.78 8.33
CA ARG A 317 16.76 1.26 9.70
C ARG A 317 16.39 2.31 10.75
N LYS A 318 16.78 3.58 10.55
CA LYS A 318 16.42 4.69 11.46
C LYS A 318 14.92 4.94 11.47
N MET A 319 14.32 5.05 10.29
CA MET A 319 12.87 5.20 10.13
C MET A 319 12.13 4.05 10.82
N MET A 320 12.65 2.83 10.67
CA MET A 320 12.08 1.64 11.28
C MET A 320 12.11 1.63 12.80
N GLN A 321 13.24 2.00 13.37
CA GLN A 321 13.40 2.07 14.80
C GLN A 321 12.39 3.04 15.43
N LEU A 322 12.14 4.18 14.77
CA LEU A 322 11.15 5.16 15.20
C LEU A 322 9.71 4.64 15.04
N PHE A 323 9.42 3.96 13.93
CA PHE A 323 8.11 3.39 13.69
C PHE A 323 7.71 2.35 14.74
N ARG A 324 8.63 1.43 15.10
CA ARG A 324 8.40 0.40 16.15
C ARG A 324 8.14 0.99 17.54
N ARG A 325 8.66 2.19 17.81
CA ARG A 325 8.44 2.90 19.09
C ARG A 325 7.05 3.51 19.22
N HIS A 326 6.14 3.22 18.27
CA HIS A 326 4.77 3.76 18.23
C HIS A 326 4.78 5.29 18.30
N ALA A 327 5.43 5.92 17.31
CA ALA A 327 5.39 7.37 17.17
C ALA A 327 3.92 7.84 17.13
N ARG A 328 3.54 8.62 18.14
CA ARG A 328 2.21 9.22 18.20
C ARG A 328 2.20 10.44 17.29
N GLN A 329 1.10 10.64 16.57
CA GLN A 329 0.83 11.95 16.00
C GLN A 329 0.77 12.96 17.15
N GLN A 330 1.67 13.94 17.11
CA GLN A 330 1.60 15.10 17.98
C GLN A 330 1.58 16.34 17.11
N PHE A 331 0.88 17.37 17.55
CA PHE A 331 1.07 18.68 16.94
C PHE A 331 2.47 19.16 17.33
N GLY A 332 3.27 19.53 16.33
CA GLY A 332 4.51 20.24 16.56
C GLY A 332 4.24 21.54 17.31
N SER A 333 5.27 22.09 17.94
CA SER A 333 5.18 23.41 18.62
C SER A 333 4.73 24.53 17.68
N SER A 334 4.94 24.34 16.37
CA SER A 334 4.42 25.16 15.28
C SER A 334 3.93 24.23 14.16
N LEU A 335 2.92 24.66 13.41
CA LEU A 335 2.48 23.95 12.20
C LEU A 335 3.46 24.23 11.05
N GLY A 336 3.70 23.20 10.25
CA GLY A 336 4.42 23.32 8.99
C GLY A 336 3.59 24.05 7.95
N GLN A 337 4.28 24.66 6.98
CA GLN A 337 3.63 25.34 5.86
C GLN A 337 3.52 24.40 4.66
N LEU A 338 2.36 24.41 4.00
CA LEU A 338 2.16 23.75 2.72
C LEU A 338 2.35 24.76 1.58
N GLN A 339 3.26 24.48 0.66
CA GLN A 339 3.49 25.23 -0.56
C GLN A 339 3.23 24.33 -1.76
N VAL A 340 2.54 24.84 -2.77
CA VAL A 340 2.32 24.12 -4.03
C VAL A 340 3.28 24.70 -5.08
N GLU A 341 4.02 23.82 -5.75
CA GLU A 341 4.99 24.18 -6.77
C GLU A 341 4.51 23.74 -8.15
N HIS A 342 4.34 24.70 -9.04
CA HIS A 342 3.77 24.48 -10.37
C HIS A 342 4.84 24.35 -11.47
N ASN A 343 6.07 24.82 -11.24
CA ASN A 343 7.11 24.94 -12.27
C ASN A 343 8.21 23.86 -12.17
N SER A 344 8.05 22.88 -11.29
CA SER A 344 9.06 21.82 -11.05
C SER A 344 9.47 21.09 -12.35
N LEU A 345 8.51 20.74 -13.21
CA LEU A 345 8.77 20.11 -14.51
C LEU A 345 9.56 21.04 -15.44
N SER A 346 9.16 22.30 -15.55
CA SER A 346 9.85 23.28 -16.40
C SER A 346 11.28 23.54 -15.94
N LEU A 347 11.50 23.64 -14.63
CA LEU A 347 12.83 23.78 -14.03
C LEU A 347 13.70 22.55 -14.28
N TYR A 348 13.12 21.36 -14.21
CA TYR A 348 13.81 20.12 -14.57
C TYR A 348 14.21 20.11 -16.06
N CYS A 349 13.30 20.49 -16.96
CA CYS A 349 13.61 20.63 -18.39
C CYS A 349 14.72 21.65 -18.64
N GLN A 350 14.73 22.80 -17.94
CA GLN A 350 15.80 23.80 -18.03
C GLN A 350 17.14 23.25 -17.55
N LYS A 351 17.16 22.51 -16.43
CA LYS A 351 18.36 21.80 -15.96
C LYS A 351 18.88 20.87 -17.05
N LEU A 352 18.03 20.03 -17.63
CA LEU A 352 18.42 19.12 -18.70
C LEU A 352 18.97 19.90 -19.91
N HIS A 353 18.28 20.94 -20.36
CA HIS A 353 18.75 21.78 -21.47
C HIS A 353 20.13 22.42 -21.18
N SER A 354 20.43 22.79 -19.93
CA SER A 354 21.74 23.36 -19.57
C SER A 354 22.88 22.33 -19.56
N GLN A 355 22.56 21.05 -19.31
CA GLN A 355 23.53 19.95 -19.25
C GLN A 355 23.69 19.22 -20.59
N ILE A 356 22.77 19.47 -21.52
CA ILE A 356 22.66 18.78 -22.80
C ILE A 356 23.02 19.70 -23.95
N ARG A 357 23.97 19.25 -24.79
CA ARG A 357 24.29 19.97 -26.02
C ARG A 357 23.07 19.91 -26.93
N PRO A 358 22.70 21.02 -27.59
CA PRO A 358 21.58 21.01 -28.53
C PRO A 358 21.83 19.96 -29.62
N ARG A 359 20.85 19.08 -29.85
CA ARG A 359 20.90 18.05 -30.88
C ARG A 359 20.94 18.68 -32.28
N GLN A 360 21.77 18.14 -33.16
CA GLN A 360 21.89 18.61 -34.55
C GLN A 360 20.93 17.89 -35.51
N ARG A 361 20.41 16.71 -35.17
CA ARG A 361 19.40 16.01 -35.97
C ARG A 361 18.17 15.69 -35.13
N SER A 362 17.02 15.67 -35.80
CA SER A 362 15.76 15.27 -35.20
C SER A 362 15.73 13.75 -35.02
N CYS A 363 15.76 13.31 -33.77
CA CYS A 363 15.55 11.92 -33.38
C CYS A 363 14.11 11.75 -32.90
N THR A 364 13.41 10.72 -33.39
CA THR A 364 12.05 10.39 -32.96
C THR A 364 12.05 9.20 -32.02
N VAL A 365 11.42 9.35 -30.86
CA VAL A 365 11.21 8.30 -29.86
C VAL A 365 9.72 7.96 -29.79
N ARG A 366 9.40 6.67 -29.72
CA ARG A 366 8.02 6.20 -29.53
C ARG A 366 7.78 5.90 -28.06
N ILE A 367 6.67 6.38 -27.49
CA ILE A 367 6.20 5.97 -26.16
C ILE A 367 5.11 4.92 -26.35
N ASP A 368 5.38 3.69 -25.89
CA ASP A 368 4.51 2.53 -25.96
C ASP A 368 3.75 2.33 -24.64
N SER A 369 2.98 3.34 -24.28
CA SER A 369 2.08 3.29 -23.13
C SER A 369 0.76 3.95 -23.49
N ALA A 370 -0.29 3.70 -22.70
CA ALA A 370 -1.50 4.50 -22.81
C ALA A 370 -1.16 6.00 -22.69
N PRO A 371 -1.85 6.88 -23.44
CA PRO A 371 -1.71 8.32 -23.29
C PRO A 371 -2.32 8.72 -21.95
N THR A 372 -1.45 8.91 -20.95
CA THR A 372 -1.80 9.35 -19.60
C THR A 372 -1.03 10.63 -19.28
N GLU A 373 -1.35 11.28 -18.17
CA GLU A 373 -0.70 12.53 -17.81
C GLU A 373 0.83 12.37 -17.64
N LEU A 374 1.28 11.20 -17.20
CA LEU A 374 2.70 10.89 -17.07
C LEU A 374 3.41 10.68 -18.41
N SER A 375 2.77 10.02 -19.38
CA SER A 375 3.38 9.85 -20.70
C SER A 375 3.45 11.19 -21.46
N PHE A 376 2.48 12.09 -21.26
CA PHE A 376 2.59 13.48 -21.75
C PHE A 376 3.69 14.28 -21.06
N ARG A 377 3.89 14.12 -19.75
CA ARG A 377 5.01 14.78 -19.02
C ARG A 377 6.36 14.27 -19.48
N LEU A 378 6.50 12.95 -19.70
CA LEU A 378 7.71 12.38 -20.30
C LEU A 378 7.94 12.93 -21.71
N ALA A 379 6.90 12.99 -22.54
CA ALA A 379 6.99 13.56 -23.88
C ALA A 379 7.46 15.02 -23.83
N ALA A 380 6.92 15.84 -22.92
CA ALA A 380 7.33 17.23 -22.74
C ALA A 380 8.81 17.36 -22.32
N ILE A 381 9.30 16.47 -21.45
CA ILE A 381 10.72 16.41 -21.06
C ILE A 381 11.61 16.13 -22.28
N LEU A 382 11.26 15.12 -23.08
CA LEU A 382 12.01 14.72 -24.26
C LEU A 382 11.98 15.82 -25.34
N GLN A 383 10.82 16.42 -25.56
CA GLN A 383 10.66 17.54 -26.52
C GLN A 383 11.46 18.77 -26.11
N ALA A 384 11.54 19.08 -24.81
CA ALA A 384 12.32 20.21 -24.32
C ALA A 384 13.83 20.09 -24.60
N VAL A 385 14.33 18.87 -24.84
CA VAL A 385 15.73 18.60 -25.21
C VAL A 385 15.90 18.26 -26.70
N GLY A 386 14.88 18.56 -27.52
CA GLY A 386 14.93 18.43 -28.99
C GLY A 386 14.64 17.03 -29.53
N VAL A 387 14.00 16.15 -28.76
CA VAL A 387 13.55 14.83 -29.21
C VAL A 387 12.10 14.90 -29.66
N SER A 388 11.83 14.46 -30.89
CA SER A 388 10.46 14.27 -31.37
C SER A 388 9.85 13.04 -30.71
N VAL A 389 8.58 13.11 -30.31
CA VAL A 389 7.89 12.02 -29.62
C VAL A 389 6.64 11.64 -30.37
N CYS A 390 6.42 10.35 -30.57
CA CYS A 390 5.14 9.79 -31.03
C CYS A 390 4.61 8.77 -30.01
N PHE A 391 3.30 8.56 -29.99
CA PHE A 391 2.65 7.59 -29.11
C PHE A 391 2.26 6.35 -29.91
N ALA A 392 2.33 5.15 -29.31
CA ALA A 392 1.97 3.91 -30.00
C ALA A 392 0.51 3.86 -30.45
N ALA A 393 -0.39 4.57 -29.76
CA ALA A 393 -1.80 4.67 -30.13
C ALA A 393 -2.08 5.62 -31.32
N ASP A 394 -1.07 6.32 -31.85
CA ASP A 394 -1.23 7.26 -32.95
C ASP A 394 -1.17 6.54 -34.32
N PRO A 395 -2.27 6.50 -35.09
CA PRO A 395 -2.28 5.86 -36.41
C PRO A 395 -1.35 6.54 -37.43
N LEU A 396 -0.95 7.80 -37.19
CA LEU A 396 0.03 8.52 -38.02
C LEU A 396 1.48 8.09 -37.73
N ALA A 397 1.72 7.29 -36.68
CA ALA A 397 3.05 6.77 -36.37
C ALA A 397 3.49 5.65 -37.34
N GLU A 398 2.57 5.05 -38.11
CA GLU A 398 2.89 4.03 -39.10
C GLU A 398 3.79 4.60 -40.20
N GLY A 399 5.03 4.07 -40.30
CA GLY A 399 6.03 4.51 -41.28
C GLY A 399 6.98 5.61 -40.81
N THR A 400 6.83 6.13 -39.59
CA THR A 400 7.80 7.07 -39.01
C THR A 400 9.07 6.31 -38.61
N LYS A 401 10.25 6.82 -39.00
CA LYS A 401 11.53 6.26 -38.54
C LYS A 401 11.72 6.53 -37.04
N VAL A 402 11.46 5.53 -36.23
CA VAL A 402 11.63 5.57 -34.77
C VAL A 402 13.06 5.11 -34.43
N ALA A 403 13.77 5.88 -33.62
CA ALA A 403 15.10 5.51 -33.13
C ALA A 403 15.01 4.52 -31.97
N LEU A 404 14.02 4.70 -31.09
CA LEU A 404 13.85 3.89 -29.89
C LEU A 404 12.40 3.92 -29.42
N THR A 405 11.94 2.80 -28.84
CA THR A 405 10.63 2.71 -28.17
C THR A 405 10.83 2.68 -26.66
N ILE A 406 10.07 3.49 -25.92
CA ILE A 406 10.08 3.57 -24.46
C ILE A 406 8.75 3.05 -23.92
N LEU A 407 8.82 2.17 -22.93
CA LEU A 407 7.70 1.72 -22.13
C LEU A 407 7.78 2.39 -20.75
N LEU A 408 6.67 2.97 -20.28
CA LEU A 408 6.56 3.41 -18.89
C LEU A 408 6.18 2.20 -18.04
N LEU A 409 7.00 1.91 -17.03
CA LEU A 409 6.75 0.88 -16.03
C LEU A 409 6.19 1.52 -14.76
N GLU A 410 5.45 0.74 -13.96
CA GLU A 410 5.01 1.14 -12.62
C GLU A 410 4.31 2.53 -12.55
N HIS A 411 3.53 2.84 -13.59
CA HIS A 411 2.91 4.16 -13.78
C HIS A 411 3.95 5.30 -13.70
N GLY A 412 5.02 5.19 -14.49
CA GLY A 412 6.04 6.23 -14.64
C GLY A 412 7.07 6.28 -13.50
N ALA A 413 7.08 5.30 -12.60
CA ALA A 413 8.13 5.18 -11.60
C ALA A 413 9.46 4.72 -12.22
N ASP A 414 9.37 3.90 -13.26
CA ASP A 414 10.52 3.43 -14.03
C ASP A 414 10.22 3.44 -15.54
N PHE A 415 11.27 3.25 -16.33
CA PHE A 415 11.25 3.27 -17.78
C PHE A 415 11.99 2.04 -18.33
N ALA A 416 11.52 1.54 -19.46
CA ALA A 416 12.24 0.52 -20.22
C ALA A 416 12.37 0.90 -21.68
N ILE A 417 13.45 0.44 -22.30
CA ILE A 417 13.63 0.44 -23.75
C ILE A 417 13.01 -0.85 -24.27
N VAL A 418 12.19 -0.75 -25.31
CA VAL A 418 11.64 -1.90 -26.03
C VAL A 418 12.37 -2.00 -27.37
N THR A 419 13.03 -3.12 -27.62
CA THR A 419 13.74 -3.39 -28.88
C THR A 419 12.75 -3.79 -29.99
N ALA A 420 13.21 -3.81 -31.25
CA ALA A 420 12.39 -4.27 -32.37
C ALA A 420 11.90 -5.72 -32.21
N ASP A 421 12.68 -6.55 -31.51
CA ASP A 421 12.36 -7.96 -31.24
C ASP A 421 11.42 -8.14 -30.03
N GLY A 422 11.01 -7.05 -29.38
CA GLY A 422 10.10 -7.07 -28.22
C GLY A 422 10.79 -7.31 -26.88
N GLU A 423 12.13 -7.28 -26.83
CA GLU A 423 12.89 -7.36 -25.57
C GLU A 423 12.72 -6.07 -24.76
N VAL A 424 12.51 -6.21 -23.45
CA VAL A 424 12.29 -5.08 -22.53
C VAL A 424 13.53 -4.90 -21.65
N ILE A 425 14.20 -3.76 -21.81
CA ILE A 425 15.44 -3.42 -21.10
C ILE A 425 15.14 -2.30 -20.11
N GLY A 426 14.97 -2.66 -18.84
CA GLY A 426 14.68 -1.71 -17.76
C GLY A 426 15.82 -0.74 -17.46
N SER A 427 15.50 0.41 -16.86
CA SER A 427 16.46 1.51 -16.66
C SER A 427 17.66 1.14 -15.78
N ALA A 428 17.49 0.19 -14.87
CA ALA A 428 18.56 -0.34 -14.02
C ALA A 428 19.71 -0.98 -14.83
N GLN A 429 19.43 -1.48 -16.03
CA GLN A 429 20.42 -2.14 -16.90
C GLN A 429 21.17 -1.13 -17.79
N TRP A 430 20.61 0.06 -18.01
CA TRP A 430 21.17 1.07 -18.91
C TRP A 430 22.58 1.52 -18.52
N PRO A 431 22.93 1.73 -17.23
CA PRO A 431 24.29 2.10 -16.85
C PRO A 431 25.35 1.07 -17.25
N ASP A 432 25.02 -0.22 -17.19
CA ASP A 432 25.98 -1.28 -17.54
C ASP A 432 26.08 -1.44 -19.06
N LEU A 433 24.97 -1.28 -19.78
CA LEU A 433 24.97 -1.15 -21.24
C LEU A 433 25.84 0.03 -21.70
N LEU A 434 25.70 1.19 -21.06
CA LEU A 434 26.55 2.34 -21.33
C LEU A 434 28.03 2.00 -21.08
N ARG A 435 28.38 1.31 -19.98
CA ARG A 435 29.78 0.93 -19.70
C ARG A 435 30.37 -0.05 -20.70
N SER A 436 29.62 -1.04 -21.17
CA SER A 436 30.14 -2.06 -22.09
C SER A 436 30.42 -1.49 -23.48
N VAL A 437 29.68 -0.45 -23.85
CA VAL A 437 29.78 0.25 -25.12
C VAL A 437 30.82 1.36 -25.07
N PHE A 438 30.83 2.15 -24.00
CA PHE A 438 31.71 3.29 -23.81
C PHE A 438 33.02 2.88 -23.10
N GLU A 439 34.10 2.68 -23.88
CA GLU A 439 35.45 2.87 -23.32
C GLU A 439 35.59 4.31 -22.82
N PRO A 440 36.51 4.61 -21.86
CA PRO A 440 36.70 5.95 -21.30
C PRO A 440 37.35 6.88 -22.33
N THR A 441 36.66 7.13 -23.44
CA THR A 441 36.98 8.15 -24.41
C THR A 441 36.36 9.46 -23.93
N ALA A 442 37.22 10.47 -23.81
CA ALA A 442 36.91 11.78 -23.24
C ALA A 442 35.70 12.43 -23.95
N GLY A 443 34.56 12.51 -23.25
CA GLY A 443 33.37 13.22 -23.74
C GLY A 443 32.03 12.61 -23.37
N VAL A 444 32.02 11.35 -22.93
CA VAL A 444 30.79 10.63 -22.57
C VAL A 444 30.44 10.88 -21.11
N ARG A 445 29.17 11.23 -20.85
CA ARG A 445 28.66 11.55 -19.51
C ARG A 445 28.93 10.41 -18.53
N GLN A 446 29.51 10.75 -17.38
CA GLN A 446 29.61 9.84 -16.24
C GLN A 446 28.22 9.36 -15.82
N LYS A 447 28.17 8.14 -15.27
CA LYS A 447 26.99 7.49 -14.67
C LYS A 447 26.11 8.51 -13.93
N THR A 448 24.92 8.81 -14.46
CA THR A 448 23.94 9.62 -13.73
C THR A 448 22.90 8.73 -13.06
N ALA A 449 22.50 9.07 -11.83
CA ALA A 449 21.36 8.46 -11.16
C ALA A 449 20.03 8.79 -11.88
N ASP A 450 20.03 9.81 -12.75
CA ASP A 450 18.90 10.24 -13.54
C ASP A 450 18.72 9.33 -14.79
N PRO A 451 17.63 8.55 -14.89
CA PRO A 451 17.37 7.66 -16.02
C PRO A 451 17.15 8.41 -17.33
N ILE A 452 16.60 9.63 -17.30
CA ILE A 452 16.38 10.44 -18.50
C ILE A 452 17.73 10.87 -19.10
N CYS A 453 18.70 11.25 -18.25
CA CYS A 453 20.06 11.53 -18.71
C CYS A 453 20.74 10.30 -19.36
N ASN A 454 20.55 9.11 -18.77
CA ASN A 454 21.07 7.86 -19.34
C ASN A 454 20.42 7.56 -20.69
N LEU A 455 19.10 7.65 -20.79
CA LEU A 455 18.34 7.49 -22.03
C LEU A 455 18.83 8.45 -23.12
N LEU A 456 19.01 9.73 -22.80
CA LEU A 456 19.47 10.73 -23.75
C LEU A 456 20.89 10.44 -24.24
N THR A 457 21.74 9.89 -23.37
CA THR A 457 23.11 9.45 -23.70
C THR A 457 23.09 8.23 -24.64
N ILE A 458 22.19 7.27 -24.41
CA ILE A 458 21.98 6.13 -25.33
C ILE A 458 21.56 6.65 -26.71
N LEU A 459 20.57 7.55 -26.75
CA LEU A 459 20.09 8.13 -28.00
C LEU A 459 21.19 8.90 -28.75
N ASP A 460 22.01 9.68 -28.05
CA ASP A 460 23.15 10.40 -28.65
C ASP A 460 24.16 9.41 -29.26
N TYR A 461 24.42 8.30 -28.57
CA TYR A 461 25.34 7.26 -29.07
C TYR A 461 24.83 6.60 -30.35
N LEU A 462 23.57 6.17 -30.35
CA LEU A 462 22.93 5.54 -31.51
C LEU A 462 22.97 6.49 -32.72
N GLU A 463 22.73 7.79 -32.49
CA GLU A 463 22.77 8.80 -33.53
C GLU A 463 24.18 9.03 -34.09
N ILE A 464 25.19 9.21 -33.22
CA ILE A 464 26.59 9.47 -33.61
C ILE A 464 27.16 8.30 -34.42
N HIS A 465 26.89 7.07 -34.00
CA HIS A 465 27.42 5.87 -34.64
C HIS A 465 26.52 5.28 -35.73
N GLN A 466 25.35 5.88 -35.98
CA GLN A 466 24.34 5.40 -36.93
C GLN A 466 23.96 3.93 -36.67
N LEU A 467 23.77 3.58 -35.41
CA LEU A 467 23.42 2.22 -34.98
C LEU A 467 21.95 2.13 -34.62
N THR A 468 21.39 0.93 -34.79
CA THR A 468 20.12 0.56 -34.14
C THR A 468 20.38 0.03 -32.73
N MET A 469 19.33 -0.05 -31.92
CA MET A 469 19.44 -0.60 -30.56
C MET A 469 19.90 -2.07 -30.58
N GLU A 470 19.45 -2.85 -31.55
CA GLU A 470 19.78 -4.27 -31.72
C GLU A 470 21.27 -4.44 -32.09
N GLN A 471 21.78 -3.56 -32.95
CA GLN A 471 23.21 -3.53 -33.29
C GLN A 471 24.08 -3.15 -32.08
N LEU A 472 23.56 -2.30 -31.19
CA LEU A 472 24.23 -1.96 -29.93
C LEU A 472 24.33 -3.17 -28.99
N LEU A 473 23.21 -3.87 -28.79
CA LEU A 473 23.13 -5.06 -27.93
C LEU A 473 23.98 -6.21 -28.46
N SER A 474 24.00 -6.41 -29.79
CA SER A 474 24.84 -7.42 -30.44
C SER A 474 26.34 -7.17 -30.15
N ARG A 475 26.79 -5.90 -30.23
CA ARG A 475 28.17 -5.51 -29.92
C ARG A 475 28.51 -5.70 -28.45
N GLU A 476 27.56 -5.47 -27.55
CA GLU A 476 27.75 -5.78 -26.12
C GLU A 476 27.93 -7.29 -25.90
N MET A 477 27.10 -8.12 -26.53
CA MET A 477 27.20 -9.58 -26.39
C MET A 477 28.53 -10.11 -26.93
N GLU A 478 28.99 -9.63 -28.09
CA GLU A 478 30.31 -9.99 -28.64
C GLU A 478 31.47 -9.62 -27.71
N ARG A 479 31.39 -8.48 -27.01
CA ARG A 479 32.41 -8.04 -26.03
C ARG A 479 32.35 -8.83 -24.72
N ARG A 480 31.19 -9.35 -24.33
CA ARG A 480 31.03 -10.18 -23.12
C ARG A 480 31.47 -11.62 -23.31
N GLN A 481 31.63 -12.10 -24.55
CA GLN A 481 32.22 -13.42 -24.79
C GLN A 481 33.70 -13.40 -24.38
N PRO A 482 34.17 -14.33 -23.52
CA PRO A 482 35.59 -14.46 -23.22
C PRO A 482 36.34 -14.73 -24.53
N PRO A 483 37.59 -14.22 -24.70
CA PRO A 483 38.36 -14.49 -25.91
C PRO A 483 38.44 -16.01 -26.11
N GLY A 484 37.82 -16.50 -27.18
CA GLY A 484 37.74 -17.92 -27.47
C GLY A 484 39.13 -18.53 -27.46
N PHE A 485 39.27 -19.66 -26.77
CA PHE A 485 40.41 -20.55 -26.95
C PHE A 485 40.55 -20.82 -28.45
N VAL A 486 41.58 -20.23 -29.06
CA VAL A 486 42.05 -20.61 -30.39
C VAL A 486 42.50 -22.06 -30.28
N GLN A 487 41.65 -23.00 -30.72
CA GLN A 487 42.12 -24.35 -31.03
C GLN A 487 43.09 -24.21 -32.20
N GLN A 488 44.39 -24.30 -31.90
CA GLN A 488 45.40 -24.48 -32.94
C GLN A 488 45.14 -25.82 -33.64
N PRO A 489 45.14 -25.86 -34.98
CA PRO A 489 44.97 -27.12 -35.71
C PRO A 489 46.22 -27.99 -35.50
N SER A 490 45.99 -29.22 -35.07
CA SER A 490 46.99 -30.30 -34.91
C SER A 490 47.41 -30.90 -36.24
#